data_AF-A0A845QZU8-F1
#
_entry.id   AF-A0A845QZU8-F1
#
_cell.length_a   1.000
_cell.length_b   1.000
_cell.length_c   1.000
_cell.angle_alpha   90.00
_cell.angle_beta   90.00
_cell.angle_gamma   90.00
#
_symmetry.space_group_name_H-M   'P 1'
#
loop_
_entity.id
_entity.type
_entity.pdbx_description
1 polymer ?
#
loop_
_entity_poly.entity_id
_entity_poly.type
_entity_poly.pdbx_seq_one_letter_code
_entity_poly.pdbx_strand_id
1 'polypeptide(L)'
;MLFGEELITIIPFLIVLEFSYKNLNLSRKRSIITAWIVTSLLFGAIHLPTYSWNIIQAILGIGIVRIILTYPYIKTKNIWTSLLVHLLNDWILFLPAIFLG
;
A
#
# COMPACT_ATOMS: atom_id res chain seq x y z
N MET A 1 -7.29 11.40 2.22
CA MET A 1 -8.02 11.33 0.92
C MET A 1 -7.67 9.98 0.29
N LEU A 2 -8.61 9.02 0.25
CA LEU A 2 -8.34 7.63 -0.17
C LEU A 2 -7.68 7.51 -1.55
N PHE A 3 -8.16 8.27 -2.54
CA PHE A 3 -7.59 8.23 -3.88
C PHE A 3 -6.14 8.77 -3.94
N GLY A 4 -5.81 9.76 -3.11
CA GLY A 4 -4.45 10.28 -3.00
C GLY A 4 -3.47 9.22 -2.48
N GLU A 5 -3.93 8.36 -1.56
CA GLU A 5 -3.14 7.25 -1.04
C GLU A 5 -2.91 6.13 -2.08
N GLU A 6 -3.88 5.90 -2.96
CA GLU A 6 -3.67 5.01 -4.11
C GLU A 6 -2.63 5.59 -5.07
N LEU A 7 -2.68 6.89 -5.38
CA LEU A 7 -1.70 7.54 -6.26
C LEU A 7 -0.29 7.53 -5.67
N ILE A 8 -0.13 7.91 -4.39
CA ILE A 8 1.18 7.95 -3.71
C ILE A 8 1.76 6.54 -3.50
N THR A 9 0.97 5.48 -3.68
CA THR A 9 1.45 4.10 -3.67
C THR A 9 1.75 3.61 -5.08
N ILE A 10 0.78 3.72 -6.01
CA ILE A 10 0.85 3.10 -7.33
C ILE A 10 1.89 3.78 -8.23
N ILE A 11 2.04 5.11 -8.16
CA ILE A 11 3.03 5.82 -8.97
C ILE A 11 4.45 5.39 -8.57
N PRO A 12 4.86 5.45 -7.28
CA PRO A 12 6.13 4.87 -6.86
C PRO A 12 6.26 3.38 -7.17
N PHE A 13 5.15 2.62 -7.14
CA PHE A 13 5.20 1.18 -7.40
C PHE A 13 5.62 0.93 -8.85
N LEU A 14 5.05 1.67 -9.79
CA LEU A 14 5.42 1.58 -11.20
C LEU A 14 6.87 2.02 -11.44
N ILE A 15 7.32 3.09 -10.78
CA ILE A 15 8.70 3.57 -10.87
C ILE A 15 9.68 2.50 -10.37
N VAL A 16 9.47 1.94 -9.17
CA VAL A 16 10.34 0.92 -8.60
C VAL A 16 10.28 -0.38 -9.41
N LEU A 17 9.10 -0.75 -9.91
CA LEU A 17 8.92 -1.92 -10.76
C LEU A 17 9.76 -1.82 -12.03
N GLU A 18 9.65 -0.68 -12.73
CA GLU A 18 10.36 -0.43 -13.98
C GLU A 18 11.87 -0.39 -13.75
N PHE A 19 12.33 0.34 -12.72
CA PHE A 19 13.74 0.40 -12.35
C PHE A 19 14.29 -0.99 -12.00
N SER A 20 13.55 -1.76 -11.19
CA SER A 20 13.94 -3.12 -10.82
C SER A 20 14.04 -4.06 -12.01
N TYR A 21 13.14 -3.91 -13.00
CA TYR A 21 13.13 -4.73 -14.19
C TYR A 21 14.22 -4.35 -15.19
N LYS A 22 14.38 -3.05 -15.49
CA LYS A 22 15.29 -2.56 -16.54
C LYS A 22 16.71 -2.29 -16.07
N ASN A 23 16.87 -1.71 -14.88
CA ASN A 23 18.19 -1.29 -14.39
C ASN A 23 18.85 -2.37 -13.53
N LEU A 24 18.06 -3.12 -12.76
CA LEU A 24 18.57 -4.20 -11.91
C LEU A 24 18.47 -5.59 -12.55
N ASN A 25 17.91 -5.70 -13.76
CA ASN A 25 17.71 -6.95 -14.50
C ASN A 25 17.01 -8.06 -13.69
N LEU A 26 16.12 -7.68 -12.76
CA LEU A 26 15.35 -8.67 -12.00
C LEU A 26 14.26 -9.29 -12.88
N SER A 27 13.90 -10.55 -12.60
CA SER A 27 12.75 -11.16 -13.26
C SER A 27 11.47 -10.40 -12.91
N ARG A 28 10.47 -10.38 -13.80
CA ARG A 28 9.21 -9.66 -13.59
C ARG A 28 8.56 -9.95 -12.24
N LYS A 29 8.58 -11.21 -11.79
CA LYS A 29 8.04 -11.60 -10.47
C LYS A 29 8.83 -10.95 -9.33
N ARG A 30 10.16 -10.96 -9.41
CA ARG A 30 11.02 -10.31 -8.41
C ARG A 30 10.83 -8.80 -8.42
N SER A 31 10.77 -8.16 -9.59
CA SER A 31 10.51 -6.71 -9.69
C SER A 31 9.18 -6.29 -9.09
N ILE A 32 8.10 -7.08 -9.30
CA ILE A 32 6.80 -6.84 -8.66
C ILE A 32 6.91 -6.94 -7.15
N ILE A 33 7.55 -8.00 -6.62
CA ILE A 33 7.70 -8.18 -5.17
C ILE A 33 8.53 -7.04 -4.57
N THR A 34 9.65 -6.66 -5.21
CA THR A 34 10.49 -5.55 -4.77
C THR A 34 9.72 -4.24 -4.74
N ALA A 35 9.02 -3.90 -5.83
CA ALA A 35 8.19 -2.70 -5.88
C ALA A 35 7.12 -2.71 -4.80
N TRP A 36 6.43 -3.84 -4.62
CA TRP A 36 5.36 -3.99 -3.65
C TRP A 36 5.83 -3.77 -2.21
N ILE A 37 6.97 -4.35 -1.83
CA ILE A 37 7.56 -4.18 -0.49
C ILE A 37 8.03 -2.74 -0.31
N VAL A 38 8.83 -2.23 -1.24
CA VAL A 38 9.43 -0.89 -1.13
C VAL A 38 8.35 0.18 -1.01
N THR A 39 7.31 0.15 -1.84
CA THR A 39 6.26 1.17 -1.76
C THR A 39 5.39 1.05 -0.52
N SER A 40 5.19 -0.16 -0.01
CA SER A 40 4.45 -0.34 1.24
C SER A 40 5.23 0.20 2.44
N LEU A 41 6.56 0.04 2.45
CA LEU A 41 7.44 0.66 3.45
C LEU A 41 7.46 2.19 3.34
N LEU A 42 7.56 2.74 2.13
CA LEU A 42 7.49 4.18 1.90
C LEU A 42 6.15 4.76 2.35
N PHE A 43 5.05 4.05 2.06
CA PHE A 43 3.72 4.43 2.51
C PHE A 43 3.65 4.49 4.05
N GLY A 44 4.13 3.44 4.73
CA GLY A 44 4.22 3.44 6.20
C GLY A 44 5.10 4.57 6.74
N ALA A 45 6.24 4.85 6.11
CA ALA A 45 7.15 5.92 6.54
C ALA A 45 6.50 7.32 6.46
N ILE A 46 5.69 7.58 5.43
CA ILE A 46 4.95 8.85 5.30
C ILE A 46 3.95 9.05 6.45
N HIS A 47 3.51 7.96 7.10
CA HIS A 47 2.57 8.01 8.23
C HIS A 47 3.25 8.14 9.60
N LEU A 48 4.59 8.16 9.68
CA LEU A 48 5.31 8.32 10.95
C LEU A 48 4.82 9.55 11.76
N PRO A 49 4.64 10.75 11.18
CA PRO A 49 4.15 11.90 11.93
C PRO A 49 2.76 11.69 12.54
N THR A 50 1.87 10.99 11.81
CA THR A 50 0.52 10.65 12.26
C THR A 50 0.54 9.72 13.48
N TYR A 51 1.54 8.85 13.57
CA TYR A 51 1.71 7.90 14.66
C TYR A 51 2.75 8.33 15.70
N SER A 52 3.00 9.64 15.85
CA SER A 52 3.98 10.17 16.81
C SER A 52 5.37 9.51 16.69
N TRP A 53 5.79 9.23 15.45
CA TRP A 53 7.03 8.53 15.11
C TRP A 53 7.14 7.10 15.65
N ASN A 54 6.02 6.46 16.01
CA ASN A 54 5.99 5.04 16.34
C ASN A 54 6.23 4.19 15.08
N ILE A 55 7.48 3.75 14.91
CA ILE A 55 7.93 2.97 13.76
C ILE A 55 7.16 1.65 13.65
N ILE A 56 6.89 0.98 14.76
CA ILE A 56 6.18 -0.30 14.78
C ILE A 56 4.77 -0.09 14.22
N GLN A 57 4.04 0.91 14.71
CA GLN A 57 2.68 1.19 14.25
C GLN A 57 2.64 1.67 12.79
N ALA A 58 3.57 2.54 12.39
CA ALA A 58 3.59 3.10 11.04
C ALA A 58 4.03 2.07 9.98
N ILE A 59 5.11 1.32 10.24
CA ILE A 59 5.67 0.36 9.29
C ILE A 59 5.00 -1.00 9.37
N LEU A 60 4.89 -1.60 10.56
CA LEU A 60 4.29 -2.93 10.72
C LEU A 60 2.77 -2.87 10.80
N GLY A 61 2.17 -1.78 11.28
CA GLY A 61 0.73 -1.59 11.18
C GLY A 61 0.33 -1.20 9.77
N ILE A 62 0.52 0.07 9.42
CA ILE A 62 -0.03 0.64 8.18
C ILE A 62 0.73 0.20 6.92
N GLY A 63 2.05 0.04 7.00
CA GLY A 63 2.83 -0.50 5.87
C GLY A 63 2.39 -1.92 5.48
N ILE A 64 2.12 -2.81 6.44
CA ILE A 64 1.62 -4.17 6.14
C ILE A 64 0.21 -4.13 5.56
N VAL A 65 -0.68 -3.29 6.10
CA VAL A 65 -2.02 -3.09 5.52
C VAL A 65 -1.89 -2.67 4.05
N ARG A 66 -0.96 -1.77 3.73
CA ARG A 66 -0.73 -1.33 2.34
C ARG A 66 -0.29 -2.48 1.42
N ILE A 67 0.43 -3.49 1.91
CA ILE A 67 0.74 -4.68 1.12
C ILE A 67 -0.56 -5.33 0.66
N ILE A 68 -1.48 -5.60 1.59
CA ILE A 68 -2.77 -6.25 1.31
C ILE A 68 -3.59 -5.40 0.33
N LEU A 69 -3.69 -4.09 0.56
CA LEU A 69 -4.50 -3.17 -0.24
C LEU A 69 -3.97 -2.93 -1.66
N THR A 70 -2.67 -3.11 -1.89
CA THR A 70 -2.07 -2.98 -3.23
C THR A 70 -2.24 -4.25 -4.08
N TYR A 71 -2.49 -5.41 -3.45
CA TYR A 71 -2.64 -6.68 -4.16
C TYR A 71 -3.75 -6.68 -5.24
N PRO A 72 -4.97 -6.15 -4.99
CA PRO A 72 -6.01 -6.03 -6.02
C PRO A 72 -5.53 -5.28 -7.27
N TYR A 73 -4.77 -4.19 -7.11
CA TYR A 73 -4.15 -3.50 -8.24
C TYR A 73 -3.13 -4.39 -8.95
N ILE A 74 -2.26 -5.08 -8.21
CA ILE A 74 -1.26 -5.99 -8.82
C ILE A 74 -1.95 -7.08 -9.65
N LYS A 75 -3.08 -7.62 -9.18
CA LYS A 75 -3.83 -8.69 -9.84
C LYS A 75 -4.64 -8.21 -11.05
N THR A 76 -5.33 -7.08 -10.92
CA THR A 76 -6.33 -6.60 -11.91
C THR A 76 -5.81 -5.50 -12.82
N LYS A 77 -4.72 -4.83 -12.43
CA LYS A 77 -4.18 -3.62 -13.08
C LYS A 77 -5.17 -2.45 -13.12
N ASN A 78 -6.13 -2.44 -12.19
CA ASN A 78 -7.16 -1.42 -12.11
C ASN A 78 -7.12 -0.71 -10.74
N ILE A 79 -6.86 0.60 -10.75
CA ILE A 79 -6.80 1.44 -9.54
C ILE A 79 -8.17 1.57 -8.86
N TRP A 80 -9.27 1.48 -9.61
CA TRP A 80 -10.61 1.53 -9.03
C TRP A 80 -10.90 0.29 -8.19
N THR A 81 -10.34 -0.87 -8.57
CA THR A 81 -10.49 -2.10 -7.80
C THR A 81 -9.72 -2.02 -6.47
N SER A 82 -8.49 -1.51 -6.46
CA SER A 82 -7.76 -1.31 -5.19
C SER A 82 -8.42 -0.23 -4.33
N LEU A 83 -8.87 0.87 -4.94
CA LEU A 83 -9.62 1.92 -4.23
C LEU A 83 -10.88 1.39 -3.55
N LEU A 84 -11.67 0.54 -4.23
CA LEU A 84 -12.86 -0.06 -3.65
C LEU A 84 -12.51 -0.96 -2.46
N VAL A 85 -11.48 -1.81 -2.59
CA VAL A 85 -11.03 -2.67 -1.49
C VAL A 85 -10.53 -1.85 -0.31
N HIS A 86 -9.80 -0.77 -0.57
CA HIS A 86 -9.32 0.16 0.44
C HIS A 86 -10.48 0.85 1.16
N LEU A 87 -11.49 1.34 0.42
CA LEU A 87 -12.70 1.92 1.01
C LEU A 87 -13.42 0.93 1.93
N LEU A 88 -13.58 -0.32 1.47
CA LEU A 88 -14.22 -1.37 2.26
C LEU A 88 -13.41 -1.73 3.51
N ASN A 89 -12.08 -1.79 3.40
CA ASN A 89 -11.19 -2.03 4.53
C ASN A 89 -11.40 -0.99 5.64
N ASP A 90 -11.43 0.29 5.27
CA ASP A 90 -11.59 1.37 6.24
C ASP A 90 -12.96 1.30 6.91
N TRP A 91 -14.01 0.93 6.16
CA TRP A 91 -15.36 0.78 6.70
C TRP A 91 -15.49 -0.39 7.68
N ILE A 92 -14.80 -1.51 7.43
CA ILE A 92 -14.80 -2.67 8.33
C ILE A 92 -14.20 -2.30 9.69
N LEU A 93 -13.18 -1.44 9.73
CA LEU A 93 -12.56 -1.00 10.98
C LEU A 93 -13.49 -0.15 11.86
N PHE A 94 -14.55 0.43 11.30
CA PHE A 94 -15.58 1.16 12.06
C PHE A 94 -16.69 0.25 12.63
N LEU A 95 -16.81 -1.01 12.20
CA LEU A 95 -17.87 -1.91 12.66
C LEU A 95 -17.87 -2.14 14.17
N PRO A 96 -16.74 -2.36 14.86
CA PRO A 96 -16.74 -2.51 16.32
C PRO A 96 -17.30 -1.29 17.06
N ALA A 97 -17.06 -0.08 16.55
CA ALA A 97 -17.57 1.16 17.13
C ALA A 97 -19.10 1.31 16.98
N ILE A 98 -19.70 0.66 15.98
CA ILE A 98 -21.15 0.70 15.72
C ILE A 98 -21.90 -0.34 16.56
N PHE A 99 -21.30 -1.50 16.82
CA PHE A 99 -21.98 -2.61 17.51
C PHE A 99 -21.66 -2.74 19.01
N LEU A 100 -20.58 -2.10 19.49
CA LEU A 100 -20.18 -2.12 20.90
C LEU A 100 -20.34 -0.76 21.59
N GLY A 101 -20.88 0.23 20.88
CA GLY A 101 -21.19 1.58 21.37
C GLY A 101 -22.63 1.72 21.86
#